data_AF-A0A662W1M6-F1
#
_entry.id   AF-A0A662W1M6-F1
#
_cell.length_a   1.000
_cell.length_b   1.000
_cell.length_c   1.000
_cell.angle_alpha   90.00
_cell.angle_beta   90.00
_cell.angle_gamma   90.00
#
_symmetry.space_group_name_H-M   'P 1'
#
loop_
_entity.id
_entity.type
_entity.pdbx_description
1 polymer ?
#
loop_
_entity_poly.entity_id
_entity_poly.type
_entity_poly.pdbx_seq_one_letter_code
_entity_poly.pdbx_strand_id
1 'polypeptide(L)'
;MEVVRFNEMEEFDTPEGIMKPLFVSEKIAIIHLKIPPGLKVEPHSHPRDGIIALTKGRVKLNNVELEAYDLAYIPANFKTEMECEEEAEVILISINPDYKSLDELKSILRRF
;
A
#
# COMPACT_ATOMS: atom_id res chain seq x y z
N MET A 1 0.64 -21.53 3.68
CA MET A 1 0.99 -20.38 2.83
C MET A 1 -0.01 -20.35 1.71
N GLU A 2 -0.80 -19.29 1.59
CA GLU A 2 -1.80 -19.15 0.55
C GLU A 2 -1.44 -17.93 -0.29
N VAL A 3 -1.19 -18.15 -1.59
CA VAL A 3 -0.96 -17.10 -2.57
C VAL A 3 -2.26 -16.96 -3.34
N VAL A 4 -2.83 -15.77 -3.34
CA VAL A 4 -4.16 -15.48 -3.91
C VAL A 4 -4.06 -14.74 -5.24
N ARG A 5 -5.09 -14.84 -6.08
CA ARG A 5 -5.18 -14.05 -7.33
C ARG A 5 -5.87 -12.70 -7.08
N PHE A 6 -5.44 -11.67 -7.82
CA PHE A 6 -6.00 -10.31 -7.72
C PHE A 6 -7.53 -10.22 -7.87
N ASN A 7 -8.12 -11.09 -8.70
CA ASN A 7 -9.55 -11.05 -9.01
C ASN A 7 -10.41 -11.78 -7.97
N GLU A 8 -9.78 -12.50 -7.03
CA GLU A 8 -10.44 -13.28 -6.00
C GLU A 8 -10.44 -12.55 -4.64
N MET A 9 -9.71 -11.42 -4.54
CA MET A 9 -9.58 -10.66 -3.31
C MET A 9 -10.58 -9.52 -3.21
N GLU A 10 -11.18 -9.41 -2.03
CA GLU A 10 -12.06 -8.31 -1.60
C GLU A 10 -11.30 -6.97 -1.70
N GLU A 11 -12.00 -5.96 -2.21
CA GLU A 11 -11.53 -4.57 -2.28
C GLU A 11 -12.03 -3.81 -1.05
N PHE A 12 -11.18 -2.94 -0.51
CA PHE A 12 -11.49 -2.10 0.64
C PHE A 12 -11.20 -0.64 0.27
N ASP A 13 -12.22 0.21 0.34
CA ASP A 13 -12.06 1.66 0.20
C ASP A 13 -11.41 2.20 1.49
N THR A 14 -10.26 2.87 1.34
CA THR A 14 -9.48 3.46 2.42
C THR A 14 -9.14 4.91 2.09
N PRO A 15 -8.76 5.74 3.07
CA PRO A 15 -8.25 7.10 2.81
C PRO A 15 -7.05 7.13 1.85
N GLU A 16 -6.30 6.04 1.73
CA GLU A 16 -5.15 5.91 0.85
C GLU A 16 -5.50 5.36 -0.56
N GLY A 17 -6.74 4.98 -0.80
CA GLY A 17 -7.25 4.41 -2.06
C GLY A 17 -7.92 3.05 -1.88
N ILE A 18 -8.01 2.25 -2.94
CA ILE A 18 -8.68 0.95 -2.92
C ILE A 18 -7.65 -0.15 -2.68
N MET A 19 -7.67 -0.77 -1.50
CA MET A 19 -6.73 -1.81 -1.10
C MET A 19 -7.24 -3.22 -1.38
N LYS A 20 -6.33 -4.09 -1.82
CA LYS A 20 -6.49 -5.54 -1.92
C LYS A 20 -5.37 -6.25 -1.17
N PRO A 21 -5.64 -6.82 0.01
CA PRO A 21 -4.69 -7.70 0.69
C PRO A 21 -4.36 -8.90 -0.20
N LEU A 22 -3.10 -9.15 -0.53
CA LEU A 22 -2.69 -10.27 -1.38
C LEU A 22 -1.98 -11.36 -0.57
N PHE A 23 -1.17 -10.96 0.39
CA PHE A 23 -0.40 -11.91 1.20
C PHE A 23 -0.13 -11.33 2.57
N VAL A 24 -0.18 -12.18 3.59
CA VAL A 24 0.23 -11.83 4.96
C VAL A 24 0.97 -13.01 5.58
N SER A 25 2.05 -12.67 6.27
CA SER A 25 2.79 -13.54 7.17
C SER A 25 3.35 -12.70 8.32
N GLU A 26 3.97 -13.35 9.30
CA GLU A 26 4.67 -12.64 10.38
C GLU A 26 5.86 -11.79 9.89
N LYS A 27 6.34 -11.99 8.66
CA LYS A 27 7.53 -11.29 8.12
C LYS A 27 7.19 -10.23 7.09
N ILE A 28 6.18 -10.47 6.27
CA ILE A 28 5.79 -9.56 5.19
C ILE A 28 4.27 -9.55 5.02
N ALA A 29 3.76 -8.39 4.65
CA ALA A 29 2.44 -8.24 4.06
C ALA A 29 2.55 -7.60 2.68
N ILE A 30 1.72 -8.04 1.75
CA ILE A 30 1.68 -7.51 0.38
C ILE A 30 0.23 -7.07 0.11
N ILE A 31 0.07 -5.82 -0.27
CA ILE A 31 -1.21 -5.19 -0.57
C ILE A 31 -1.09 -4.54 -1.94
N HIS A 32 -2.05 -4.79 -2.82
CA HIS A 32 -2.23 -3.98 -4.02
C HIS A 32 -3.11 -2.79 -3.70
N LEU A 33 -2.70 -1.60 -4.11
CA LEU A 33 -3.43 -0.37 -3.90
C LEU A 33 -3.68 0.28 -5.26
N LYS A 34 -4.95 0.54 -5.57
CA LYS A 34 -5.35 1.43 -6.65
C LYS A 34 -5.54 2.82 -6.08
N ILE A 35 -4.86 3.80 -6.66
CA ILE A 35 -4.87 5.18 -6.21
C ILE A 35 -5.73 5.98 -7.19
N PRO A 36 -6.87 6.54 -6.76
CA PRO A 36 -7.71 7.32 -7.64
C PRO A 36 -7.05 8.66 -7.99
N PRO A 37 -7.39 9.25 -9.16
CA PRO A 37 -6.89 10.57 -9.54
C PRO A 37 -7.33 11.64 -8.53
N GLY A 38 -6.43 12.57 -8.24
CA GLY A 38 -6.63 13.65 -7.28
C GLY A 38 -6.45 13.25 -5.81
N LEU A 39 -6.07 12.01 -5.50
CA LEU A 39 -5.85 11.60 -4.11
C LEU A 39 -4.66 12.36 -3.50
N LYS A 40 -4.86 12.84 -2.27
CA LYS A 40 -3.81 13.38 -1.41
C LYS A 40 -3.86 12.69 -0.06
N VAL A 41 -2.75 12.05 0.31
CA VAL A 41 -2.57 11.40 1.60
C VAL A 41 -1.75 12.31 2.48
N GLU A 42 -2.35 12.71 3.61
CA GLU A 42 -1.72 13.61 4.57
C GLU A 42 -0.45 12.99 5.17
N PRO A 43 0.57 13.81 5.50
CA PRO A 43 1.84 13.34 6.04
C PRO A 43 1.68 12.50 7.32
N HIS A 44 2.07 11.22 7.29
CA HIS A 44 2.06 10.32 8.44
C HIS A 44 3.23 9.32 8.41
N SER A 45 3.35 8.45 9.41
CA SER A 45 4.43 7.46 9.49
C SER A 45 3.96 6.16 10.14
N HIS A 46 4.60 5.05 9.79
CA HIS A 46 4.37 3.75 10.41
C HIS A 46 5.60 3.28 11.22
N PRO A 47 5.43 2.46 12.27
CA PRO A 47 6.53 2.01 13.12
C PRO A 47 7.37 0.86 12.51
N ARG A 48 7.14 0.54 11.23
CA ARG A 48 7.75 -0.57 10.50
C ARG A 48 8.20 -0.09 9.13
N ASP A 49 9.18 -0.77 8.57
CA ASP A 49 9.64 -0.48 7.21
C ASP A 49 8.58 -0.87 6.19
N GLY A 50 8.52 -0.10 5.12
CA GLY A 50 7.64 -0.31 3.98
C GLY A 50 8.41 -0.22 2.66
N ILE A 51 7.85 -0.85 1.63
CA ILE A 51 8.27 -0.67 0.24
C ILE A 51 7.04 -0.32 -0.57
N ILE A 52 7.18 0.66 -1.46
CA ILE A 52 6.20 0.96 -2.49
C ILE A 52 6.84 0.61 -3.83
N ALA A 53 6.19 -0.25 -4.61
CA ALA A 53 6.57 -0.53 -6.00
C ALA A 53 5.43 -0.11 -6.92
N LEU A 54 5.68 0.85 -7.81
CA LEU A 54 4.68 1.31 -8.77
C LEU A 54 4.55 0.30 -9.91
N THR A 55 3.33 -0.10 -10.21
CA THR A 55 3.04 -0.98 -11.35
C THR A 55 2.41 -0.23 -12.52
N LYS A 56 1.84 0.95 -12.25
CA LYS A 56 1.17 1.80 -13.25
C LYS A 56 1.08 3.24 -12.77
N GLY A 57 1.08 4.18 -13.72
CA GLY A 57 0.85 5.60 -13.46
C GLY A 57 2.07 6.27 -12.84
N ARG A 58 1.82 7.40 -12.17
CA ARG A 58 2.83 8.21 -11.48
C ARG A 58 2.27 8.69 -10.15
N VAL A 59 3.12 8.73 -9.14
CA VAL A 59 2.80 9.33 -7.84
C VAL A 59 3.93 10.23 -7.41
N LYS A 60 3.60 11.30 -6.68
CA LYS A 60 4.58 12.10 -5.97
C LYS A 60 4.59 11.64 -4.52
N LEU A 61 5.68 11.00 -4.12
CA LEU A 61 5.91 10.57 -2.74
C LEU A 61 6.84 11.59 -2.08
N ASN A 62 6.32 12.35 -1.12
CA ASN A 62 6.96 13.56 -0.61
C ASN A 62 7.30 14.54 -1.75
N ASN A 63 8.59 14.65 -2.12
CA ASN A 63 9.09 15.51 -3.19
C ASN A 63 9.77 14.73 -4.32
N VAL A 64 9.60 13.40 -4.33
CA VAL A 64 10.16 12.51 -5.36
C VAL A 64 9.00 12.02 -6.21
N GLU A 65 9.11 12.21 -7.52
CA GLU A 65 8.21 11.58 -8.48
C GLU A 65 8.66 10.13 -8.69
N LEU A 66 7.72 9.20 -8.54
CA LEU A 66 7.88 7.80 -8.89
C LEU A 66 6.99 7.52 -10.09
N GLU A 67 7.51 6.76 -11.05
CA GLU A 67 6.73 6.25 -12.18
C GLU A 67 6.65 4.72 -12.20
N ALA A 68 5.91 4.17 -13.15
CA ALA A 68 5.77 2.73 -13.29
C ALA A 68 7.15 2.04 -13.31
N TYR A 69 7.28 0.98 -12.51
CA TYR A 69 8.49 0.18 -12.27
C TYR A 69 9.53 0.79 -11.32
N ASP A 70 9.29 1.98 -10.79
CA ASP A 70 10.07 2.50 -9.67
C ASP A 70 9.71 1.81 -8.36
N LEU A 71 10.70 1.79 -7.46
CA LEU A 71 10.59 1.27 -6.12
C LEU A 71 11.17 2.26 -5.12
N ALA A 72 10.41 2.51 -4.04
CA ALA A 72 10.87 3.30 -2.91
C ALA A 72 10.87 2.46 -1.63
N TYR A 73 11.99 2.47 -0.90
CA TYR A 73 12.07 1.96 0.46
C TYR A 73 11.77 3.08 1.46
N ILE A 74 10.87 2.79 2.40
CA ILE A 74 10.41 3.73 3.43
C ILE A 74 10.83 3.17 4.79
N PRO A 75 11.82 3.78 5.47
CA PRO A 75 12.22 3.36 6.80
C PRO A 75 11.10 3.55 7.83
N ALA A 76 11.12 2.72 8.89
CA ALA A 76 10.26 2.87 10.04
C ALA A 76 10.35 4.29 10.63
N ASN A 77 9.19 4.86 10.96
CA ASN A 77 8.99 6.21 11.47
C ASN A 77 9.42 7.34 10.52
N PHE A 78 9.74 7.03 9.26
CA PHE A 78 9.90 8.05 8.24
C PHE A 78 8.53 8.61 7.85
N LYS A 79 8.41 9.94 7.80
CA LYS A 79 7.15 10.60 7.47
C LYS A 79 6.96 10.66 5.96
N THR A 80 5.83 10.15 5.49
CA THR A 80 5.45 10.08 4.08
C THR A 80 4.13 10.77 3.83
N GLU A 81 4.07 11.53 2.75
CA GLU A 81 2.88 12.08 2.11
C GLU A 81 2.85 11.59 0.65
N MET A 82 1.66 11.50 0.07
CA MET A 82 1.50 11.03 -1.30
C MET A 82 0.48 11.87 -2.04
N GLU A 83 0.82 12.31 -3.24
CA GLU A 83 -0.09 12.98 -4.16
C GLU A 83 -0.16 12.20 -5.47
N CYS A 84 -1.37 12.07 -6.02
CA CYS A 84 -1.61 11.34 -7.25
C CYS A 84 -2.53 12.17 -8.15
N GLU A 85 -2.00 12.76 -9.22
CA GLU A 85 -2.81 13.59 -10.12
C GLU A 85 -3.67 12.74 -11.05
N GLU A 86 -3.13 11.62 -11.51
CA GLU A 86 -3.78 10.65 -12.40
C GLU A 86 -4.04 9.33 -11.67
N GLU A 87 -4.69 8.37 -12.32
CA GLU A 87 -4.82 7.01 -11.79
C GLU A 87 -3.45 6.33 -11.68
N ALA A 88 -3.18 5.68 -10.55
CA ALA A 88 -1.98 4.87 -10.35
C ALA A 88 -2.26 3.54 -9.64
N GLU A 89 -1.36 2.58 -9.79
CA GLU A 89 -1.41 1.31 -9.06
C GLU A 89 -0.05 0.98 -8.45
N VAL A 90 -0.07 0.53 -7.20
CA VAL A 90 1.12 0.19 -6.44
C VAL A 90 0.98 -1.14 -5.71
N ILE A 91 2.12 -1.79 -5.48
CA ILE A 91 2.27 -2.86 -4.51
C ILE A 91 2.93 -2.27 -3.26
N LEU A 92 2.20 -2.30 -2.15
CA LEU A 92 2.71 -2.00 -0.82
C LEU A 92 3.24 -3.28 -0.18
N ILE A 93 4.46 -3.23 0.33
CA ILE A 93 5.07 -4.34 1.06
C ILE A 93 5.43 -3.84 2.46
N SER A 94 4.75 -4.31 3.49
CA SER A 94 5.11 -4.04 4.88
C SER A 94 6.06 -5.10 5.41
N ILE A 95 7.13 -4.70 6.10
CA ILE A 95 8.12 -5.60 6.70
C ILE A 95 7.81 -5.78 8.19
N ASN A 96 7.76 -7.02 8.66
CA ASN A 96 7.35 -7.41 10.02
C ASN A 96 6.03 -6.72 10.45
N PRO A 97 4.93 -6.92 9.70
CA PRO A 97 3.64 -6.31 10.02
C PRO A 97 3.12 -6.78 11.38
N ASP A 98 2.30 -5.96 12.04
CA ASP A 98 1.71 -6.30 13.34
C ASP A 98 0.49 -7.24 13.22
N TYR A 99 0.18 -7.71 12.02
CA TYR A 99 -0.91 -8.65 11.72
C TYR A 99 -0.37 -9.91 11.05
N LYS A 100 -0.98 -11.05 11.34
CA LYS A 100 -0.43 -12.39 11.07
C LYS A 100 -1.17 -13.17 9.99
N SER A 101 -2.36 -12.72 9.60
CA SER A 101 -3.18 -13.37 8.57
C SER A 101 -3.92 -12.36 7.69
N LEU A 102 -4.38 -12.84 6.53
CA LEU A 102 -5.24 -12.06 5.65
C LEU A 102 -6.54 -11.65 6.36
N ASP A 103 -7.13 -12.52 7.17
CA ASP A 103 -8.38 -12.21 7.87
C ASP A 103 -8.21 -11.09 8.90
N GLU A 104 -7.06 -11.05 9.59
CA GLU A 104 -6.74 -9.97 10.52
C GLU A 104 -6.58 -8.64 9.78
N LEU A 105 -5.82 -8.62 8.69
CA LEU A 105 -5.67 -7.42 7.85
C LEU A 105 -7.01 -6.96 7.29
N LYS A 106 -7.83 -7.86 6.73
CA LYS A 106 -9.19 -7.54 6.25
C LYS A 106 -10.06 -6.96 7.37
N SER A 107 -9.97 -7.50 8.60
CA SER A 107 -10.71 -6.97 9.75
C SER A 107 -10.29 -5.56 10.14
N ILE A 108 -9.03 -5.18 9.93
CA ILE A 108 -8.54 -3.81 10.12
C ILE A 108 -9.07 -2.90 9.02
N LEU A 109 -8.96 -3.32 7.75
CA LEU A 109 -9.37 -2.50 6.60
C LEU A 109 -10.86 -2.20 6.57
N ARG A 110 -11.72 -3.10 7.08
CA ARG A 110 -13.17 -2.85 7.22
C ARG A 110 -13.55 -1.76 8.24
N ARG A 111 -12.59 -1.21 8.98
CA ARG A 111 -12.86 -0.20 10.02
C ARG A 111 -12.73 1.24 9.51
N PHE A 112 -12.21 1.41 8.29
CA PHE A 112 -12.25 2.68 7.57
C PHE A 112 -13.66 2.89 7.02
#